data_AF-A0A8H5ZSD2-F1
#
_entry.id   AF-A0A8H5ZSD2-F1
#
_cell.length_a   1.000
_cell.length_b   1.000
_cell.length_c   1.000
_cell.angle_alpha   90.00
_cell.angle_beta   90.00
_cell.angle_gamma   90.00
#
_symmetry.space_group_name_H-M   'P 1'
#
loop_
_entity.id
_entity.type
_entity.pdbx_description
1 polymer ?
#
loop_
_entity_poly.entity_id
_entity_poly.type
_entity_poly.pdbx_seq_one_letter_code
_entity_poly.pdbx_strand_id
1 'polypeptide(L)'
;MASKRPLQSLVSTASSSLRSARPSQASIVRTSACAFSTTTPAKAAPENDTEIAQRPRWKQTPQRMVAPFRLRPQAKGGVFKVNEDPKRLDDAYVRMLGPGGDKVLGEEVKWLAVTHKSFDHGKRGFNDRLAYLGRRIVELQTSQALINSPQEDQWPRDSNGVPMNDEFGRKPYLHPALNGLQGLTDEAESLVLNKSRLAPIAEKYGLDKVTRWKPRRADNLQGSGIESVLMTSLYAIVGAVALEKGGEAANKVVQDKILAPLGFSFSPDS
;
A
#
# COMPACT_ATOMS: atom_id res chain seq x y z
N MET A 1 -70.03 -13.71 -14.01
CA MET A 1 -69.95 -12.56 -14.93
C MET A 1 -68.67 -11.80 -14.63
N ALA A 2 -67.93 -11.46 -15.68
CA ALA A 2 -66.51 -11.13 -15.70
C ALA A 2 -66.10 -9.86 -14.91
N SER A 3 -64.83 -9.82 -14.48
CA SER A 3 -64.00 -8.65 -14.74
C SER A 3 -62.51 -9.03 -14.72
N LYS A 4 -61.89 -8.91 -15.90
CA LYS A 4 -60.46 -9.01 -16.17
C LYS A 4 -59.82 -7.65 -15.95
N ARG A 5 -58.75 -7.55 -15.17
CA ARG A 5 -57.82 -6.40 -15.24
C ARG A 5 -56.37 -6.85 -14.99
N PRO A 6 -55.49 -6.80 -16.01
CA PRO A 6 -54.05 -6.85 -15.81
C PRO A 6 -53.50 -5.45 -15.45
N LEU A 7 -52.52 -5.42 -14.55
CA LEU A 7 -51.73 -4.24 -14.17
C LEU A 7 -50.81 -3.85 -15.35
N GLN A 8 -50.95 -2.62 -15.85
CA GLN A 8 -50.08 -2.05 -16.89
C GLN A 8 -48.91 -1.27 -16.26
N SER A 9 -47.70 -1.52 -16.78
CA SER A 9 -46.47 -0.79 -16.49
C SER A 9 -46.48 0.60 -17.10
N LEU A 10 -46.04 1.61 -16.35
CA LEU A 10 -45.77 2.95 -16.88
C LEU A 10 -44.30 3.04 -17.34
N VAL A 11 -44.08 3.01 -18.65
CA VAL A 11 -42.85 3.48 -19.29
C VAL A 11 -43.15 4.86 -19.87
N SER A 12 -42.53 5.89 -19.32
CA SER A 12 -42.63 7.26 -19.80
C SER A 12 -41.51 7.53 -20.80
N THR A 13 -41.85 7.58 -22.08
CA THR A 13 -41.01 8.13 -23.15
C THR A 13 -41.55 9.51 -23.50
N ALA A 14 -40.79 10.57 -23.21
CA ALA A 14 -41.08 11.91 -23.70
C ALA A 14 -40.04 12.29 -24.76
N SER A 15 -40.60 12.62 -25.92
CA SER A 15 -39.99 13.11 -27.15
C SER A 15 -39.40 14.51 -27.00
N SER A 16 -38.32 14.79 -27.73
CA SER A 16 -37.98 16.17 -28.07
C SER A 16 -37.64 16.29 -29.56
N SER A 17 -38.21 17.33 -30.13
CA SER A 17 -38.41 17.55 -31.56
C SER A 17 -37.13 18.00 -32.27
N LEU A 18 -36.97 17.51 -33.50
CA LEU A 18 -36.06 18.01 -34.50
C LEU A 18 -36.27 19.53 -34.71
N ARG A 19 -35.18 20.31 -34.65
CA ARG A 19 -35.15 21.65 -35.26
C ARG A 19 -33.85 21.83 -36.04
N SER A 20 -34.05 22.26 -37.29
CA SER A 20 -33.08 22.42 -38.36
C SER A 20 -31.96 23.42 -38.07
N ALA A 21 -30.80 23.16 -38.68
CA ALA A 21 -29.58 23.93 -38.62
C ALA A 21 -29.68 25.28 -39.34
N ARG A 22 -28.97 26.30 -38.82
CA ARG A 22 -28.42 27.39 -39.63
C ARG A 22 -27.11 27.89 -39.01
N PRO A 23 -26.05 28.15 -39.80
CA PRO A 23 -24.73 28.45 -39.28
C PRO A 23 -24.56 29.95 -39.08
N SER A 24 -23.99 30.36 -37.96
CA SER A 24 -23.43 31.70 -37.82
C SER A 24 -22.39 31.75 -36.70
N GLN A 25 -21.14 31.89 -37.13
CA GLN A 25 -20.03 32.56 -36.45
C GLN A 25 -19.60 31.97 -35.10
N ALA A 26 -18.53 31.17 -35.18
CA ALA A 26 -17.69 30.83 -34.05
C ALA A 26 -17.14 32.11 -33.40
N SER A 27 -17.74 32.53 -32.28
CA SER A 27 -17.02 33.32 -31.30
C SER A 27 -16.05 32.38 -30.60
N ILE A 28 -14.78 32.48 -30.95
CA ILE A 28 -13.71 31.87 -30.16
C ILE A 28 -13.75 32.61 -28.82
N VAL A 29 -14.46 32.04 -27.85
CA VAL A 29 -14.28 32.37 -26.44
C VAL A 29 -12.87 31.92 -26.13
N ARG A 30 -11.96 32.87 -26.22
CA ARG A 30 -10.56 32.75 -25.81
C ARG A 30 -10.60 32.56 -24.31
N THR A 31 -10.73 31.32 -23.85
CA THR A 31 -10.42 30.96 -22.48
C THR A 31 -8.95 31.34 -22.29
N SER A 32 -8.72 32.43 -21.57
CA SER A 32 -7.42 32.77 -21.05
C SER A 32 -7.01 31.62 -20.13
N ALA A 33 -6.31 30.64 -20.69
CA ALA A 33 -5.51 29.72 -19.91
C ALA A 33 -4.50 30.60 -19.17
N CYS A 34 -4.79 30.94 -17.92
CA CYS A 34 -3.80 31.49 -17.02
C CYS A 34 -2.67 30.47 -16.96
N ALA A 35 -1.56 30.76 -17.63
CA ALA A 35 -0.33 30.02 -17.45
C ALA A 35 -0.01 30.08 -15.95
N PHE A 36 -0.04 28.92 -15.29
CA PHE A 36 0.41 28.79 -13.92
C PHE A 36 1.91 29.08 -13.88
N SER A 37 2.27 30.33 -13.63
CA SER A 37 3.64 30.75 -13.43
C SER A 37 3.94 30.72 -11.92
N THR A 38 4.62 29.69 -11.45
CA THR A 38 5.17 29.62 -10.09
C THR A 38 6.50 30.36 -10.01
N THR A 39 6.48 31.68 -10.23
CA THR A 39 7.58 32.55 -9.82
C THR A 39 7.15 33.28 -8.55
N THR A 40 7.45 32.70 -7.39
CA THR A 40 7.34 33.43 -6.13
C THR A 40 8.31 34.62 -6.16
N PRO A 41 7.88 35.86 -5.90
CA PRO A 41 8.81 36.96 -5.75
C PRO A 41 9.70 36.64 -4.54
N ALA A 42 11.01 36.59 -4.79
CA ALA A 42 12.03 36.44 -3.77
C ALA A 42 12.02 37.69 -2.87
N LYS A 43 11.08 37.75 -1.92
CA LYS A 43 11.32 38.50 -0.69
C LYS A 43 12.48 37.79 -0.01
N ALA A 44 13.59 38.51 0.14
CA ALA A 44 14.79 38.07 0.83
C ALA A 44 14.43 37.17 2.02
N ALA A 45 14.61 35.87 1.82
CA ALA A 45 14.50 34.92 2.91
C ALA A 45 15.68 35.24 3.85
N PRO A 46 15.47 35.32 5.17
CA PRO A 46 16.59 35.50 6.09
C PRO A 46 17.62 34.41 5.81
N GLU A 47 18.92 34.70 5.89
CA GLU A 47 20.02 33.78 5.52
C GLU A 47 19.89 32.37 6.17
N ASN A 48 19.22 32.29 7.32
CA ASN A 48 18.79 31.05 7.99
C ASN A 48 17.94 30.09 7.13
N ASP A 49 17.08 30.59 6.23
CA ASP A 49 16.21 29.76 5.39
C ASP A 49 17.02 29.01 4.31
N THR A 50 18.15 29.56 3.87
CA THR A 50 19.06 28.93 2.89
C THR A 50 19.80 27.72 3.47
N GLU A 51 20.24 27.79 4.73
CA GLU A 51 20.86 26.64 5.43
C GLU A 51 19.82 25.56 5.78
N ILE A 52 18.59 25.96 6.09
CA ILE A 52 17.46 25.05 6.29
C ILE A 52 17.16 24.30 4.98
N ALA A 53 17.22 24.97 3.82
CA ALA A 53 16.94 24.32 2.53
C ALA A 53 17.94 23.20 2.16
N GLN A 54 19.17 23.23 2.67
CA GLN A 54 20.20 22.22 2.38
C GLN A 54 20.12 20.97 3.26
N ARG A 55 19.38 21.01 4.38
CA ARG A 55 19.25 19.86 5.28
C ARG A 55 18.24 18.85 4.72
N PRO A 56 18.49 17.54 4.88
CA PRO A 56 17.60 16.53 4.32
C PRO A 56 16.21 16.62 4.95
N ARG A 57 15.18 16.45 4.11
CA ARG A 57 13.77 16.72 4.50
C ARG A 57 13.28 15.85 5.65
N TRP A 58 13.86 14.66 5.80
CA TRP A 58 13.50 13.72 6.86
C TRP A 58 13.96 14.18 8.26
N LYS A 59 15.00 15.02 8.35
CA LYS A 59 15.63 15.43 9.63
C LYS A 59 14.90 16.60 10.28
N GLN A 60 14.32 17.48 9.49
CA GLN A 60 13.72 18.73 9.95
C GLN A 60 12.22 18.80 9.66
N THR A 61 11.53 19.62 10.46
CA THR A 61 10.14 19.98 10.23
C THR A 61 10.10 21.44 9.79
N PRO A 62 9.36 21.81 8.73
CA PRO A 62 9.26 23.21 8.30
C PRO A 62 8.78 24.12 9.43
N GLN A 63 9.53 25.19 9.74
CA GLN A 63 9.26 26.07 10.89
C GLN A 63 7.86 26.69 10.84
N ARG A 64 7.36 27.03 9.65
CA ARG A 64 6.01 27.57 9.43
C ARG A 64 4.89 26.62 9.88
N MET A 65 5.18 25.32 10.02
CA MET A 65 4.22 24.30 10.47
C MET A 65 4.35 23.99 11.97
N VAL A 66 5.26 24.66 12.70
CA VAL A 66 5.50 24.45 14.13
C VAL A 66 4.77 25.54 14.91
N ALA A 67 3.94 25.14 15.87
CA ALA A 67 3.30 26.07 16.80
C ALA A 67 4.33 26.50 17.88
N PRO A 68 4.33 27.76 18.33
CA PRO A 68 5.29 28.24 19.32
C PRO A 68 5.22 27.51 20.67
N PHE A 69 4.02 27.10 21.08
CA PHE A 69 3.80 26.31 22.29
C PHE A 69 2.71 25.27 22.07
N ARG A 70 2.71 24.24 22.92
CA ARG A 70 1.76 23.13 22.84
C ARG A 70 0.45 23.48 23.55
N LEU A 71 -0.67 23.39 22.83
CA LEU A 71 -2.01 23.63 23.38
C LEU A 71 -2.58 22.43 24.17
N ARG A 72 -2.24 21.20 23.78
CA ARG A 72 -2.79 19.99 24.42
C ARG A 72 -1.95 19.55 25.62
N PRO A 73 -2.56 19.10 26.73
CA PRO A 73 -1.84 18.48 27.84
C PRO A 73 -0.92 17.33 27.38
N GLN A 74 0.10 17.03 28.18
CA GLN A 74 0.95 15.87 27.93
C GLN A 74 0.12 14.58 28.05
N ALA A 75 0.39 13.61 27.17
CA ALA A 75 -0.32 12.34 27.19
C ALA A 75 0.10 11.54 28.43
N LYS A 76 -0.85 10.85 29.07
CA LYS A 76 -0.64 10.07 30.31
C LYS A 76 0.13 8.75 30.11
N GLY A 77 1.12 8.71 29.23
CA GLY A 77 1.85 7.47 28.91
C GLY A 77 3.23 7.73 28.32
N GLY A 78 3.95 8.71 28.88
CA GLY A 78 5.35 8.97 28.55
C GLY A 78 5.63 9.61 27.18
N VAL A 79 6.92 9.91 26.96
CA VAL A 79 7.46 10.38 25.68
C VAL A 79 7.98 9.17 24.90
N PHE A 80 7.45 8.94 23.70
CA PHE A 80 7.94 7.89 22.80
C PHE A 80 9.17 8.39 22.04
N LYS A 81 10.33 7.78 22.28
CA LYS A 81 11.59 8.13 21.60
C LYS A 81 11.65 7.45 20.24
N VAL A 82 11.93 8.22 19.20
CA VAL A 82 12.01 7.77 17.81
C VAL A 82 13.47 7.73 17.35
N ASN A 83 13.78 6.89 16.36
CA ASN A 83 15.12 6.81 15.78
C ASN A 83 15.48 8.04 14.94
N GLU A 84 16.65 8.61 15.21
CA GLU A 84 17.25 9.72 14.45
C GLU A 84 18.54 9.30 13.73
N ASP A 85 19.11 8.15 14.08
CA ASP A 85 20.40 7.70 13.57
C ASP A 85 20.24 7.02 12.19
N PRO A 86 20.91 7.50 11.13
CA PRO A 86 20.85 6.90 9.79
C PRO A 86 21.51 5.52 9.75
N LYS A 87 22.60 5.31 10.49
CA LYS A 87 23.30 4.02 10.53
C LYS A 87 22.40 2.87 10.99
N ARG A 88 21.54 3.12 11.99
CA ARG A 88 20.58 2.12 12.47
C ARG A 88 19.55 1.74 11.41
N LEU A 89 19.18 2.71 10.56
CA LEU A 89 18.29 2.48 9.45
C LEU A 89 18.99 1.63 8.39
N ASP A 90 20.23 1.98 8.02
CA ASP A 90 21.02 1.20 7.06
C ASP A 90 21.19 -0.25 7.51
N ASP A 91 21.47 -0.49 8.79
CA ASP A 91 21.56 -1.84 9.36
C ASP A 91 20.25 -2.63 9.24
N ALA A 92 19.09 -1.97 9.32
CA ALA A 92 17.79 -2.61 9.12
C ALA A 92 17.56 -2.97 7.64
N TYR A 93 17.93 -2.08 6.72
CA TYR A 93 17.87 -2.35 5.28
C TYR A 93 18.80 -3.47 4.84
N VAL A 94 20.03 -3.53 5.39
CA VAL A 94 20.97 -4.62 5.13
C VAL A 94 20.43 -5.95 5.67
N ARG A 95 19.82 -5.96 6.86
CA ARG A 95 19.18 -7.16 7.42
C ARG A 95 18.00 -7.64 6.57
N MET A 96 17.21 -6.73 6.02
CA MET A 96 16.03 -7.08 5.23
C MET A 96 16.39 -7.48 3.79
N LEU A 97 17.09 -6.61 3.06
CA LEU A 97 17.37 -6.78 1.63
C LEU A 97 18.63 -7.61 1.38
N GLY A 98 19.47 -7.83 2.39
CA GLY A 98 20.73 -8.56 2.27
C GLY A 98 21.95 -7.63 2.06
N PRO A 99 23.10 -8.21 1.69
CA PRO A 99 24.34 -7.45 1.48
C PRO A 99 24.15 -6.34 0.44
N GLY A 100 24.47 -5.09 0.81
CA GLY A 100 24.28 -3.92 -0.06
C GLY A 100 22.85 -3.36 -0.07
N GLY A 101 21.96 -3.85 0.80
CA GLY A 101 20.59 -3.36 0.96
C GLY A 101 20.49 -1.86 1.27
N ASP A 102 21.50 -1.30 1.92
CA ASP A 102 21.63 0.13 2.24
C ASP A 102 21.75 1.02 0.99
N LYS A 103 22.27 0.49 -0.12
CA LYS A 103 22.49 1.21 -1.39
C LYS A 103 21.34 1.02 -2.39
N VAL A 104 20.38 0.16 -2.07
CA VAL A 104 19.25 -0.12 -2.95
C VAL A 104 18.37 1.13 -3.10
N LEU A 105 18.14 1.85 -1.99
CA LEU A 105 17.29 3.04 -1.99
C LEU A 105 18.07 4.30 -1.64
N GLY A 106 17.65 5.43 -2.21
CA GLY A 106 18.16 6.74 -1.82
C GLY A 106 17.91 7.05 -0.34
N GLU A 107 18.78 7.84 0.30
CA GLU A 107 18.68 8.14 1.74
C GLU A 107 17.33 8.74 2.14
N GLU A 108 16.81 9.69 1.36
CA GLU A 108 15.50 10.29 1.64
C GLU A 108 14.36 9.28 1.52
N VAL A 109 14.43 8.38 0.54
CA VAL A 109 13.41 7.36 0.30
C VAL A 109 13.44 6.29 1.39
N LYS A 110 14.63 5.93 1.89
CA LYS A 110 14.78 5.03 3.04
C LYS A 110 14.00 5.54 4.26
N TRP A 111 14.12 6.82 4.56
CA TRP A 111 13.37 7.45 5.65
C TRP A 111 11.89 7.63 5.35
N LEU A 112 11.54 7.95 4.10
CA LEU A 112 10.16 8.13 3.69
C LEU A 112 9.36 6.83 3.81
N ALA A 113 9.94 5.69 3.41
CA ALA A 113 9.32 4.36 3.51
C ALA A 113 9.11 3.90 4.97
N VAL A 114 9.97 4.34 5.90
CA VAL A 114 9.97 3.92 7.31
C VAL A 114 9.28 4.94 8.23
N THR A 115 8.80 6.05 7.69
CA THR A 115 8.05 7.07 8.45
C THR A 115 6.54 6.90 8.25
N HIS A 116 5.84 6.63 9.35
CA HIS A 116 4.39 6.48 9.35
C HIS A 116 3.68 7.84 9.51
N LYS A 117 2.46 7.98 8.97
CA LYS A 117 1.66 9.21 9.00
C LYS A 117 1.42 9.79 10.40
N SER A 118 1.39 8.96 11.45
CA SER A 118 1.21 9.44 12.82
C SER A 118 2.41 10.21 13.36
N PHE A 119 3.59 10.06 12.75
CA PHE A 119 4.79 10.81 13.13
C PHE A 119 4.68 12.28 12.72
N ASP A 120 4.98 13.17 13.67
CA ASP A 120 4.94 14.63 13.49
C ASP A 120 3.69 15.13 12.72
N HIS A 121 2.54 14.48 12.95
CA HIS A 121 1.26 14.77 12.27
C HIS A 121 1.34 14.73 10.73
N GLY A 122 2.26 13.95 10.16
CA GLY A 122 2.47 13.86 8.72
C GLY A 122 3.03 15.14 8.09
N LYS A 123 3.65 16.03 8.89
CA LYS A 123 4.33 17.24 8.37
C LYS A 123 5.57 16.88 7.55
N ARG A 124 6.21 15.75 7.85
CA ARG A 124 7.27 15.15 7.05
C ARG A 124 6.68 14.15 6.07
N GLY A 125 7.46 13.76 5.06
CA GLY A 125 7.07 12.69 4.14
C GLY A 125 6.76 11.39 4.90
N PHE A 126 5.68 10.73 4.52
CA PHE A 126 5.20 9.49 5.13
C PHE A 126 4.87 8.45 4.06
N ASN A 127 4.75 7.20 4.51
CA ASN A 127 4.85 6.03 3.65
C ASN A 127 3.54 5.54 3.01
N ASP A 128 2.37 6.13 3.29
CA ASP A 128 1.06 5.63 2.83
C ASP A 128 0.99 5.31 1.32
N ARG A 129 1.53 6.18 0.45
CA ARG A 129 1.47 5.96 -1.01
C ARG A 129 2.37 4.82 -1.47
N LEU A 130 3.56 4.73 -0.89
CA LEU A 130 4.47 3.61 -1.17
C LEU A 130 3.87 2.30 -0.65
N ALA A 131 3.29 2.33 0.55
CA ALA A 131 2.64 1.18 1.14
C ALA A 131 1.44 0.71 0.30
N TYR A 132 0.66 1.63 -0.25
CA TYR A 132 -0.43 1.29 -1.16
C TYR A 132 0.05 0.50 -2.38
N LEU A 133 1.10 0.99 -3.05
CA LEU A 133 1.67 0.30 -4.21
C LEU A 133 2.28 -1.05 -3.82
N GLY A 134 3.11 -1.07 -2.78
CA GLY A 134 3.77 -2.29 -2.31
C GLY A 134 2.78 -3.34 -1.84
N ARG A 135 1.66 -2.94 -1.23
CA ARG A 135 0.56 -3.84 -0.88
C ARG A 135 0.03 -4.55 -2.12
N ARG A 136 -0.23 -3.85 -3.22
CA ARG A 136 -0.71 -4.47 -4.48
C ARG A 136 0.29 -5.45 -5.08
N ILE A 137 1.58 -5.15 -5.00
CA ILE A 137 2.65 -6.05 -5.46
C ILE A 137 2.68 -7.31 -4.60
N VAL A 138 2.61 -7.16 -3.28
CA VAL A 138 2.60 -8.31 -2.36
C VAL A 138 1.36 -9.16 -2.56
N GLU A 139 0.16 -8.56 -2.61
CA GLU A 139 -1.10 -9.25 -2.91
C GLU A 139 -0.97 -10.09 -4.20
N LEU A 140 -0.54 -9.48 -5.30
CA LEU A 140 -0.35 -10.19 -6.57
C LEU A 140 0.65 -11.37 -6.47
N GLN A 141 1.80 -11.15 -5.83
CA GLN A 141 2.80 -12.20 -5.65
C GLN A 141 2.28 -13.32 -4.74
N THR A 142 1.43 -13.01 -3.77
CA THR A 142 0.80 -14.03 -2.92
C THR A 142 -0.24 -14.83 -3.69
N SER A 143 -1.05 -14.18 -4.53
CA SER A 143 -1.98 -14.86 -5.43
C SER A 143 -1.24 -15.83 -6.35
N GLN A 144 -0.12 -15.40 -6.93
CA GLN A 144 0.72 -16.25 -7.77
C GLN A 144 1.33 -17.42 -6.99
N ALA A 145 1.82 -17.18 -5.76
CA ALA A 145 2.36 -18.22 -4.91
C ALA A 145 1.29 -19.24 -4.46
N LEU A 146 0.04 -18.80 -4.24
CA LEU A 146 -1.09 -19.67 -3.91
C LEU A 146 -1.49 -20.55 -5.10
N ILE A 147 -1.53 -19.99 -6.32
CA ILE A 147 -1.80 -20.77 -7.54
C ILE A 147 -0.73 -21.85 -7.75
N ASN A 148 0.54 -21.50 -7.52
CA ASN A 148 1.67 -22.42 -7.69
C ASN A 148 1.91 -23.35 -6.49
N SER A 149 1.18 -23.16 -5.39
CA SER A 149 1.30 -24.05 -4.24
C SER A 149 0.73 -25.43 -4.57
N PRO A 150 1.31 -26.52 -4.03
CA PRO A 150 0.80 -27.86 -4.27
C PRO A 150 -0.61 -27.96 -3.68
N GLN A 151 -1.61 -27.82 -4.54
CA GLN A 151 -3.01 -28.05 -4.23
C GLN A 151 -3.39 -29.45 -4.70
N GLU A 152 -4.45 -30.02 -4.14
CA GLU A 152 -5.01 -31.24 -4.72
C GLU A 152 -5.49 -30.91 -6.14
N ASP A 153 -4.82 -31.47 -7.15
CA ASP A 153 -5.07 -31.25 -8.59
C ASP A 153 -6.44 -31.78 -9.07
N GLN A 154 -7.42 -31.95 -8.17
CA GLN A 154 -8.51 -32.87 -8.37
C GLN A 154 -9.83 -32.30 -7.87
N TRP A 155 -10.88 -32.74 -8.56
CA TRP A 155 -12.27 -32.60 -8.19
C TRP A 155 -12.43 -32.70 -6.65
N PRO A 156 -13.09 -31.75 -5.97
CA PRO A 156 -13.24 -31.75 -4.50
C PRO A 156 -13.67 -33.12 -3.99
N ARG A 157 -12.89 -33.75 -3.12
CA ARG A 157 -13.20 -35.10 -2.64
C ARG A 157 -13.82 -35.06 -1.25
N ASP A 158 -14.75 -35.96 -1.00
CA ASP A 158 -15.33 -36.19 0.32
C ASP A 158 -14.26 -36.77 1.26
N SER A 159 -14.55 -36.85 2.57
CA SER A 159 -13.66 -37.51 3.56
C SER A 159 -13.30 -38.96 3.22
N ASN A 160 -14.03 -39.58 2.30
CA ASN A 160 -13.83 -40.95 1.82
C ASN A 160 -13.05 -41.01 0.48
N GLY A 161 -12.55 -39.87 -0.01
CA GLY A 161 -11.77 -39.78 -1.26
C GLY A 161 -12.61 -39.90 -2.54
N VAL A 162 -13.93 -39.83 -2.44
CA VAL A 162 -14.86 -39.87 -3.58
C VAL A 162 -15.06 -38.46 -4.13
N PRO A 163 -15.08 -38.23 -5.46
CA PRO A 163 -15.40 -36.93 -6.03
C PRO A 163 -16.78 -36.45 -5.57
N MET A 164 -16.84 -35.29 -4.92
CA MET A 164 -18.04 -34.69 -4.37
C MET A 164 -18.98 -34.30 -5.51
N ASN A 165 -20.14 -34.94 -5.62
CA ASN A 165 -21.09 -34.55 -6.65
C ASN A 165 -21.61 -33.14 -6.40
N ASP A 166 -21.53 -32.29 -7.42
CA ASP A 166 -22.22 -30.99 -7.41
C ASP A 166 -23.72 -31.21 -7.22
N GLU A 167 -24.42 -30.24 -6.62
CA GLU A 167 -25.86 -30.32 -6.34
C GLU A 167 -26.71 -30.64 -7.58
N PHE A 168 -26.20 -30.26 -8.76
CA PHE A 168 -26.85 -30.48 -10.05
C PHE A 168 -26.21 -31.61 -10.89
N GLY A 169 -25.30 -32.40 -10.31
CA GLY A 169 -24.61 -33.49 -11.00
C GLY A 169 -23.70 -33.04 -12.16
N ARG A 170 -23.29 -31.76 -12.17
CA ARG A 170 -22.40 -31.22 -13.21
C ARG A 170 -20.97 -31.71 -12.99
N LYS A 171 -20.23 -31.83 -14.09
CA LYS A 171 -18.80 -32.16 -14.07
C LYS A 171 -17.96 -30.90 -14.32
N PRO A 172 -17.10 -30.44 -13.40
CA PRO A 172 -16.14 -29.38 -13.67
C PRO A 172 -15.27 -29.68 -14.89
N TYR A 173 -14.97 -28.63 -15.63
CA TYR A 173 -14.01 -28.69 -16.72
C TYR A 173 -12.58 -28.74 -16.15
N LEU A 174 -11.85 -29.81 -16.47
CA LEU A 174 -10.48 -30.01 -16.01
C LEU A 174 -9.52 -29.58 -17.11
N HIS A 175 -8.70 -28.57 -16.85
CA HIS A 175 -7.69 -28.08 -17.77
C HIS A 175 -6.45 -27.66 -16.98
N PRO A 176 -5.21 -27.96 -17.44
CA PRO A 176 -3.99 -27.65 -16.70
C PRO A 176 -3.85 -26.18 -16.29
N ALA A 177 -4.33 -25.24 -17.12
CA ALA A 177 -4.30 -23.81 -16.82
C ALA A 177 -5.30 -23.37 -15.73
N LEU A 178 -6.24 -24.23 -15.32
CA LEU A 178 -7.17 -23.97 -14.22
C LEU A 178 -6.72 -24.57 -12.89
N ASN A 179 -5.60 -25.32 -12.89
CA ASN A 179 -5.03 -25.89 -11.68
C ASN A 179 -4.59 -24.75 -10.74
N GLY A 180 -4.77 -24.94 -9.43
CA GLY A 180 -4.37 -23.97 -8.41
C GLY A 180 -5.34 -22.80 -8.20
N LEU A 181 -6.28 -22.54 -9.13
CA LEU A 181 -7.24 -21.44 -9.01
C LEU A 181 -8.22 -21.63 -7.85
N GLN A 182 -8.48 -22.86 -7.42
CA GLN A 182 -9.44 -23.13 -6.35
C GLN A 182 -8.93 -22.64 -4.98
N GLY A 183 -7.61 -22.68 -4.74
CA GLY A 183 -7.03 -22.11 -3.52
C GLY A 183 -6.78 -20.60 -3.60
N LEU A 184 -7.05 -19.95 -4.73
CA LEU A 184 -7.05 -18.50 -4.83
C LEU A 184 -8.39 -17.95 -4.32
N THR A 185 -8.53 -17.87 -3.00
CA THR A 185 -9.66 -17.20 -2.34
C THR A 185 -9.19 -15.97 -1.58
N ASP A 186 -10.06 -14.96 -1.48
CA ASP A 186 -9.79 -13.75 -0.68
C ASP A 186 -9.46 -14.12 0.78
N GLU A 187 -10.10 -15.18 1.30
CA GLU A 187 -9.85 -15.71 2.63
C GLU A 187 -8.42 -16.27 2.74
N ALA A 188 -7.99 -17.12 1.79
CA ALA A 188 -6.64 -17.67 1.77
C ALA A 188 -5.57 -16.57 1.69
N GLU A 189 -5.78 -15.58 0.82
CA GLU A 189 -4.88 -14.43 0.70
C GLU A 189 -4.82 -13.63 2.01
N SER A 190 -5.97 -13.34 2.62
CA SER A 190 -6.04 -12.59 3.88
C SER A 190 -5.40 -13.32 5.06
N LEU A 191 -5.44 -14.67 5.06
CA LEU A 191 -4.79 -15.51 6.07
C LEU A 191 -3.27 -15.48 5.93
N VAL A 192 -2.76 -15.46 4.70
CA VAL A 192 -1.32 -15.32 4.42
C VAL A 192 -0.83 -13.92 4.81
N LEU A 193 -1.55 -12.89 4.38
CA LEU A 193 -1.18 -11.48 4.56
C LEU A 193 -1.71 -10.85 5.85
N ASN A 194 -2.06 -11.66 6.83
CA ASN A 194 -2.52 -11.16 8.12
C ASN A 194 -1.40 -10.37 8.82
N LYS A 195 -1.76 -9.21 9.40
CA LYS A 195 -0.85 -8.37 10.18
C LYS A 195 -0.13 -9.13 11.31
N SER A 196 -0.78 -10.14 11.90
CA SER A 196 -0.19 -10.97 12.96
C SER A 196 0.96 -11.85 12.47
N ARG A 197 0.99 -12.19 11.17
CA ARG A 197 2.08 -12.94 10.53
C ARG A 197 3.17 -12.03 9.99
N LEU A 198 2.78 -10.88 9.43
CA LEU A 198 3.71 -9.93 8.82
C LEU A 198 4.48 -9.08 9.84
N ALA A 199 3.85 -8.70 10.96
CA ALA A 199 4.52 -7.89 11.97
C ALA A 199 5.75 -8.58 12.58
N PRO A 200 5.71 -9.87 12.98
CA PRO A 200 6.91 -10.59 13.44
C PRO A 200 8.04 -10.65 12.39
N ILE A 201 7.72 -10.70 11.09
CA ILE A 201 8.72 -10.66 10.01
C ILE A 201 9.41 -9.29 9.98
N ALA A 202 8.62 -8.21 10.04
CA ALA A 202 9.15 -6.85 10.13
C ALA A 202 10.02 -6.64 11.39
N GLU A 203 9.62 -7.22 12.53
CA GLU A 203 10.40 -7.20 13.78
C GLU A 203 11.72 -7.95 13.64
N LYS A 204 11.74 -9.12 12.99
CA LYS A 204 12.98 -9.86 12.70
C LYS A 204 13.98 -9.04 11.90
N TYR A 205 13.51 -8.22 10.97
CA TYR A 205 14.36 -7.28 10.22
C TYR A 205 14.77 -6.04 11.03
N GLY A 206 14.16 -5.83 12.19
CA GLY A 206 14.46 -4.71 13.09
C GLY A 206 13.72 -3.42 12.75
N LEU A 207 12.59 -3.51 12.02
CA LEU A 207 11.77 -2.35 11.67
C LEU A 207 11.10 -1.71 12.90
N ASP A 208 10.88 -2.47 13.97
CA ASP A 208 10.36 -1.99 15.27
C ASP A 208 11.17 -0.82 15.85
N LYS A 209 12.50 -0.88 15.74
CA LYS A 209 13.43 0.09 16.32
C LYS A 209 13.66 1.31 15.43
N VAL A 210 13.45 1.19 14.12
CA VAL A 210 13.75 2.26 13.16
C VAL A 210 12.52 3.00 12.67
N THR A 211 11.34 2.37 12.73
CA THR A 211 10.09 2.97 12.25
C THR A 211 9.73 4.21 13.04
N ARG A 212 9.51 5.31 12.33
CA ARG A 212 9.12 6.59 12.93
C ARG A 212 7.61 6.68 12.98
N TRP A 213 7.06 6.59 14.19
CA TRP A 213 5.62 6.68 14.40
C TRP A 213 5.33 7.25 15.79
N LYS A 214 4.05 7.56 16.03
CA LYS A 214 3.56 8.01 17.33
C LYS A 214 2.48 7.05 17.83
N PRO A 215 2.73 6.26 18.89
CA PRO A 215 1.72 5.38 19.47
C PRO A 215 0.63 6.19 20.17
N ARG A 216 -0.57 5.59 20.30
CA ARG A 216 -1.67 6.17 21.07
C ARG A 216 -1.35 6.20 22.57
N ARG A 217 -0.72 5.14 23.07
CA ARG A 217 -0.20 5.00 24.45
C ARG A 217 1.20 4.38 24.36
N ALA A 218 2.24 5.03 24.91
CA ALA A 218 3.59 4.44 24.82
C ALA A 218 3.75 3.21 25.71
N ASP A 219 2.96 3.11 26.79
CA ASP A 219 2.98 1.96 27.70
C ASP A 219 2.38 0.68 27.08
N ASN A 220 1.49 0.83 26.09
CA ASN A 220 0.87 -0.30 25.38
C ASN A 220 0.96 -0.09 23.87
N LEU A 221 2.07 -0.57 23.29
CA LEU A 221 2.36 -0.48 21.86
C LEU A 221 1.44 -1.40 21.03
N GLN A 222 1.12 -2.58 21.55
CA GLN A 222 0.24 -3.54 20.88
C GLN A 222 -1.17 -2.96 20.70
N GLY A 223 -1.77 -2.46 21.78
CA GLY A 223 -3.06 -1.76 21.73
C GLY A 223 -3.01 -0.41 20.97
N SER A 224 -1.81 0.08 20.65
CA SER A 224 -1.62 1.28 19.83
C SER A 224 -1.48 0.97 18.33
N GLY A 225 -1.50 -0.30 17.93
CA GLY A 225 -1.49 -0.73 16.54
C GLY A 225 -0.10 -0.90 15.92
N ILE A 226 0.93 -1.23 16.72
CA ILE A 226 2.31 -1.42 16.21
C ILE A 226 2.37 -2.40 15.02
N GLU A 227 1.61 -3.50 15.06
CA GLU A 227 1.56 -4.48 13.97
C GLU A 227 1.19 -3.85 12.62
N SER A 228 0.16 -2.99 12.61
CA SER A 228 -0.28 -2.31 11.39
C SER A 228 0.76 -1.33 10.86
N VAL A 229 1.49 -0.66 11.76
CA VAL A 229 2.55 0.29 11.40
C VAL A 229 3.75 -0.45 10.80
N LEU A 230 4.12 -1.59 11.37
CA LEU A 230 5.20 -2.44 10.86
C LEU A 230 4.87 -3.05 9.50
N MET A 231 3.68 -3.64 9.38
CA MET A 231 3.18 -4.16 8.11
C MET A 231 3.16 -3.07 7.02
N THR A 232 2.65 -1.88 7.34
CA THR A 232 2.61 -0.74 6.38
C THR A 232 4.02 -0.33 5.95
N SER A 233 4.97 -0.31 6.89
CA SER A 233 6.37 0.02 6.59
C SER A 233 7.04 -1.04 5.73
N LEU A 234 6.75 -2.31 5.96
CA LEU A 234 7.22 -3.41 5.12
C LEU A 234 6.71 -3.26 3.69
N TYR A 235 5.41 -3.03 3.49
CA TYR A 235 4.84 -2.74 2.17
C TYR A 235 5.45 -1.49 1.52
N ALA A 236 5.67 -0.43 2.29
CA ALA A 236 6.26 0.78 1.76
C ALA A 236 7.67 0.58 1.21
N ILE A 237 8.49 -0.27 1.84
CA ILE A 237 9.81 -0.57 1.32
C ILE A 237 9.72 -1.32 -0.01
N VAL A 238 8.83 -2.31 -0.11
CA VAL A 238 8.59 -3.01 -1.39
C VAL A 238 8.15 -2.02 -2.48
N GLY A 239 7.21 -1.13 -2.17
CA GLY A 239 6.76 -0.09 -3.09
C GLY A 239 7.87 0.89 -3.51
N ALA A 240 8.78 1.23 -2.58
CA ALA A 240 9.96 2.05 -2.90
C ALA A 240 10.91 1.33 -3.85
N VAL A 241 11.21 0.05 -3.58
CA VAL A 241 12.06 -0.78 -4.44
C VAL A 241 11.46 -0.91 -5.84
N ALA A 242 10.15 -1.09 -5.94
CA ALA A 242 9.46 -1.19 -7.23
C ALA A 242 9.61 0.08 -8.08
N LEU A 243 9.57 1.26 -7.46
CA LEU A 243 9.69 2.54 -8.16
C LEU A 243 11.14 2.89 -8.52
N GLU A 244 12.12 2.52 -7.69
CA GLU A 244 13.54 2.84 -7.96
C GLU A 244 14.29 1.79 -8.79
N LYS A 245 13.95 0.51 -8.62
CA LYS A 245 14.65 -0.63 -9.24
C LYS A 245 13.79 -1.44 -10.20
N GLY A 246 12.49 -1.17 -10.26
CA GLY A 246 11.55 -1.86 -11.13
C GLY A 246 10.84 -3.05 -10.48
N GLY A 247 9.83 -3.56 -11.18
CA GLY A 247 8.95 -4.61 -10.68
C GLY A 247 9.65 -5.96 -10.45
N GLU A 248 10.60 -6.33 -11.31
CA GLU A 248 11.32 -7.60 -11.17
C GLU A 248 12.11 -7.68 -9.85
N ALA A 249 12.85 -6.61 -9.52
CA ALA A 249 13.59 -6.52 -8.26
C ALA A 249 12.65 -6.56 -7.05
N ALA A 250 11.50 -5.87 -7.14
CA ALA A 250 10.49 -5.91 -6.08
C ALA A 250 9.88 -7.30 -5.90
N ASN A 251 9.57 -8.02 -6.98
CA ASN A 251 9.02 -9.38 -6.93
C ASN A 251 9.99 -10.33 -6.23
N LYS A 252 11.29 -10.29 -6.59
CA LYS A 252 12.35 -11.07 -5.92
C LYS A 252 12.40 -10.78 -4.42
N VAL A 253 12.36 -9.50 -4.03
CA VAL A 253 12.32 -9.10 -2.62
C VAL A 253 11.08 -9.64 -1.90
N VAL A 254 9.91 -9.61 -2.52
CA VAL A 254 8.68 -10.16 -1.92
C VAL A 254 8.78 -11.67 -1.73
N GLN A 255 9.22 -12.39 -2.76
CA GLN A 255 9.38 -13.85 -2.71
C GLN A 255 10.37 -14.27 -1.63
N ASP A 256 11.56 -13.66 -1.61
CA ASP A 256 12.64 -14.06 -0.70
C ASP A 256 12.44 -13.58 0.74
N LYS A 257 11.92 -12.37 0.93
CA LYS A 257 11.90 -11.69 2.24
C LYS A 257 10.54 -11.68 2.91
N ILE A 258 9.47 -12.01 2.19
CA ILE A 258 8.11 -12.04 2.76
C ILE A 258 7.54 -13.44 2.65
N LEU A 259 7.47 -14.00 1.45
CA LEU A 259 6.75 -15.24 1.20
C LEU A 259 7.54 -16.49 1.61
N ALA A 260 8.85 -16.52 1.40
CA ALA A 260 9.69 -17.62 1.87
C ALA A 260 9.66 -17.78 3.41
N PRO A 261 9.79 -16.71 4.23
CA PRO A 261 9.56 -16.79 5.67
C PRO A 261 8.15 -17.24 6.09
N LEU A 262 7.15 -17.11 5.22
CA LEU A 262 5.78 -17.55 5.45
C LEU A 262 5.53 -19.01 5.06
N GLY A 263 6.53 -19.69 4.48
CA GLY A 263 6.49 -21.11 4.13
C GLY A 263 6.31 -21.40 2.64
N PHE A 264 6.31 -20.39 1.77
CA PHE A 264 6.28 -20.60 0.32
C PHE A 264 7.69 -20.90 -0.20
N SER A 265 7.78 -21.76 -1.20
CA SER A 265 9.04 -22.07 -1.87
C SER A 265 8.97 -21.62 -3.33
N PHE A 266 10.03 -20.97 -3.79
CA PHE A 266 10.15 -20.48 -5.16
C PHE A 266 11.36 -21.15 -5.80
N SER A 267 11.20 -21.70 -6.99
CA SER A 267 12.33 -22.16 -7.79
C SER A 267 13.06 -20.94 -8.36
N PRO A 268 14.40 -20.87 -8.30
CA PRO A 268 15.15 -19.68 -8.73
C PRO A 268 15.12 -19.39 -10.23
N ASP A 269 14.46 -20.19 -11.06
CA ASP A 269 14.45 -20.02 -12.52
C ASP A 269 13.04 -20.21 -13.12
N SER A 270 12.46 -19.11 -13.59
CA SER A 270 11.45 -19.04 -14.67
C SER A 270 11.46 -17.64 -15.27
#